data_AF-M2NYL8-F1
#
_entry.id   AF-M2NYL8-F1
#
_cell.length_a   1.000
_cell.length_b   1.000
_cell.length_c   1.000
_cell.angle_alpha   90.00
_cell.angle_beta   90.00
_cell.angle_gamma   90.00
#
_symmetry.space_group_name_H-M   'P 1'
#
loop_
_entity.id
_entity.type
_entity.pdbx_description
1 polymer ?
#
loop_
_entity_poly.entity_id
_entity_poly.type
_entity_poly.pdbx_seq_one_letter_code
_entity_poly.pdbx_strand_id
1 'polypeptide(L)'
;MTDSAEFQSVVELRRYTLHPGRRDELIELFEREFMESQEACGMRLFGLFREPAEPDKFVWLRGFRDMGTRRAALESFYGGPVWGEHGPAANETMIDASDVLLLRPSGPGFPAPDGAEGSVVLVTVCHPAGPVKEFSEHFANAVAPALRDAGVETFGHFETEPAENTFPRLPVREDETVFVWFARFRDAEALAAHRDLLDRTGAGLASMLERPWSQRELTPTARSILR
;
A
#
# COMPACT_ATOMS: atom_id res chain seq x y z
N MET A 1 -1.46 2.11 23.34
CA MET A 1 -1.40 2.40 21.88
C MET A 1 -0.19 1.67 21.36
N THR A 2 -0.40 0.65 20.55
CA THR A 2 0.68 -0.05 19.86
C THR A 2 1.38 0.94 18.93
N ASP A 3 2.69 1.09 19.05
CA ASP A 3 3.46 2.01 18.21
C ASP A 3 3.36 1.54 16.75
N SER A 4 2.73 2.33 15.88
CA SER A 4 2.52 1.92 14.48
C SER A 4 3.82 1.90 13.69
N ALA A 5 4.92 2.48 14.21
CA ALA A 5 6.22 2.45 13.55
C ALA A 5 6.85 1.05 13.56
N GLU A 6 6.62 0.24 14.60
CA GLU A 6 7.27 -1.07 14.73
C GLU A 6 6.79 -2.08 13.67
N PHE A 7 5.61 -1.86 13.07
CA PHE A 7 5.03 -2.73 12.03
C PHE A 7 5.40 -2.32 10.60
N GLN A 8 6.32 -1.39 10.43
CA GLN A 8 6.64 -0.85 9.10
C GLN A 8 7.93 -1.41 8.53
N SER A 9 8.60 -2.34 9.23
CA SER A 9 9.81 -3.02 8.73
C SER A 9 9.51 -3.88 7.50
N VAL A 10 8.35 -4.53 7.48
CA VAL A 10 7.84 -5.27 6.33
C VAL A 10 6.39 -4.85 6.09
N VAL A 11 6.09 -4.36 4.89
CA VAL A 11 4.78 -3.88 4.48
C VAL A 11 4.31 -4.63 3.25
N GLU A 12 3.04 -4.98 3.21
CA GLU A 12 2.39 -5.49 2.01
C GLU A 12 1.44 -4.43 1.45
N LEU A 13 1.70 -3.99 0.22
CA LEU A 13 0.74 -3.26 -0.59
C LEU A 13 0.00 -4.25 -1.48
N ARG A 14 -1.30 -4.44 -1.19
CA ARG A 14 -2.13 -5.47 -1.80
C ARG A 14 -3.20 -4.82 -2.66
N ARG A 15 -3.40 -5.32 -3.87
CA ARG A 15 -4.39 -4.82 -4.83
C ARG A 15 -5.21 -5.97 -5.40
N TYR A 16 -6.38 -6.20 -4.85
CA TYR A 16 -7.24 -7.32 -5.27
C TYR A 16 -8.08 -6.97 -6.48
N THR A 17 -8.28 -7.93 -7.36
CA THR A 17 -9.28 -7.91 -8.42
C THR A 17 -10.52 -8.64 -7.93
N LEU A 18 -11.67 -7.96 -7.93
CA LEU A 18 -12.91 -8.47 -7.40
C LEU A 18 -13.94 -8.70 -8.51
N HIS A 19 -14.97 -9.47 -8.19
CA HIS A 19 -16.13 -9.57 -9.05
C HIS A 19 -16.86 -8.21 -9.14
N PRO A 20 -17.48 -7.88 -10.30
CA PRO A 20 -18.17 -6.61 -10.50
C PRO A 20 -19.15 -6.27 -9.37
N GLY A 21 -18.98 -5.09 -8.77
CA GLY A 21 -19.86 -4.58 -7.71
C GLY A 21 -19.69 -5.23 -6.33
N ARG A 22 -18.70 -6.12 -6.15
CA ARG A 22 -18.46 -6.84 -4.88
C ARG A 22 -17.40 -6.18 -3.99
N ARG A 23 -16.82 -5.06 -4.42
CA ARG A 23 -15.78 -4.34 -3.67
C ARG A 23 -16.21 -3.90 -2.29
N ASP A 24 -17.33 -3.20 -2.20
CA ASP A 24 -17.77 -2.64 -0.92
C ASP A 24 -18.25 -3.74 0.04
N GLU A 25 -18.77 -4.86 -0.46
CA GLU A 25 -19.05 -6.06 0.34
C GLU A 25 -17.77 -6.63 0.99
N LEU A 26 -16.67 -6.74 0.26
CA LEU A 26 -15.39 -7.19 0.82
C LEU A 26 -14.82 -6.18 1.81
N ILE A 27 -14.92 -4.87 1.52
CA ILE A 27 -14.46 -3.81 2.44
C ILE A 27 -15.24 -3.90 3.76
N GLU A 28 -16.57 -4.01 3.72
CA GLU A 28 -17.41 -4.15 4.91
C GLU A 28 -17.06 -5.39 5.73
N LEU A 29 -16.77 -6.52 5.07
CA LEU A 29 -16.30 -7.73 5.75
C LEU A 29 -14.94 -7.51 6.42
N PHE A 30 -14.01 -6.84 5.72
CA PHE A 30 -12.69 -6.51 6.26
C PHE A 30 -12.81 -5.65 7.51
N GLU A 31 -13.59 -4.57 7.41
CA GLU A 31 -13.82 -3.63 8.50
C GLU A 31 -14.55 -4.25 9.68
N ARG A 32 -15.40 -5.25 9.48
CA ARG A 32 -16.14 -5.88 10.57
C ARG A 32 -15.36 -7.02 11.24
N GLU A 33 -14.71 -7.87 10.44
CA GLU A 33 -14.18 -9.15 10.94
C GLU A 33 -12.66 -9.27 10.87
N PHE A 34 -12.00 -8.63 9.88
CA PHE A 34 -10.58 -8.92 9.57
C PHE A 34 -9.58 -7.88 10.05
N MET A 35 -9.99 -6.66 10.39
CA MET A 35 -9.05 -5.66 10.92
C MET A 35 -8.51 -6.10 12.28
N GLU A 36 -9.35 -6.14 13.31
CA GLU A 36 -8.94 -6.44 14.69
C GLU A 36 -8.42 -7.87 14.85
N SER A 37 -8.97 -8.84 14.12
CA SER A 37 -8.53 -10.23 14.22
C SER A 37 -7.14 -10.45 13.62
N GLN A 38 -6.79 -9.75 12.53
CA GLN A 38 -5.41 -9.74 12.03
C GLN A 38 -4.48 -9.01 13.01
N GLU A 39 -4.92 -7.89 13.58
CA GLU A 39 -4.11 -7.16 14.57
C GLU A 39 -3.82 -8.01 15.82
N ALA A 40 -4.79 -8.80 16.28
CA ALA A 40 -4.62 -9.75 17.38
C ALA A 40 -3.58 -10.85 17.07
N CYS A 41 -3.39 -11.19 15.79
CA CYS A 41 -2.36 -12.13 15.34
C CYS A 41 -0.98 -11.49 15.17
N GLY A 42 -0.81 -10.18 15.44
CA GLY A 42 0.46 -9.48 15.31
C GLY A 42 0.69 -8.85 13.93
N MET A 43 -0.38 -8.44 13.25
CA MET A 43 -0.33 -7.57 12.05
C MET A 43 -0.73 -6.14 12.41
N ARG A 44 -0.53 -5.21 11.47
CA ARG A 44 -1.12 -3.87 11.54
C ARG A 44 -1.74 -3.51 10.21
N LEU A 45 -3.01 -3.13 10.17
CA LEU A 45 -3.63 -2.64 8.93
C LEU A 45 -3.51 -1.11 8.90
N PHE A 46 -2.86 -0.57 7.87
CA PHE A 46 -2.62 0.88 7.75
C PHE A 46 -3.70 1.58 6.93
N GLY A 47 -4.28 0.90 5.95
CA GLY A 47 -5.29 1.51 5.11
C GLY A 47 -6.02 0.51 4.24
N LEU A 48 -7.29 0.81 4.01
CA LEU A 48 -8.22 0.12 3.15
C LEU A 48 -8.76 1.18 2.18
N PHE A 49 -8.68 0.94 0.89
CA PHE A 49 -8.91 1.98 -0.10
C PHE A 49 -9.77 1.50 -1.26
N ARG A 50 -10.52 2.46 -1.79
CA ARG A 50 -11.18 2.36 -3.10
C ARG A 50 -10.28 3.01 -4.14
N GLU A 51 -10.23 2.45 -5.34
CA GLU A 51 -9.57 3.06 -6.50
C GLU A 51 -10.68 3.56 -7.45
N PRO A 52 -11.04 4.85 -7.47
CA PRO A 52 -12.22 5.33 -8.21
C PRO A 52 -12.17 5.03 -9.71
N ALA A 53 -10.98 5.01 -10.31
CA ALA A 53 -10.77 4.69 -11.72
C ALA A 53 -10.98 3.20 -12.05
N GLU A 54 -10.92 2.32 -11.05
CA GLU A 54 -10.97 0.86 -11.19
C GLU A 54 -11.93 0.29 -10.12
N PRO A 55 -13.25 0.36 -10.34
CA PRO A 55 -14.26 0.15 -9.29
C PRO A 55 -14.23 -1.26 -8.68
N ASP A 56 -13.70 -2.25 -9.40
CA ASP A 56 -13.57 -3.63 -8.97
C ASP A 56 -12.22 -3.94 -8.32
N LYS A 57 -11.43 -2.90 -7.98
CA LYS A 57 -10.19 -3.03 -7.22
C LYS A 57 -10.37 -2.67 -5.76
N PHE A 58 -9.80 -3.50 -4.89
CA PHE A 58 -9.65 -3.20 -3.47
C PHE A 58 -8.17 -3.14 -3.13
N VAL A 59 -7.70 -1.97 -2.70
CA VAL A 59 -6.31 -1.75 -2.31
C VAL A 59 -6.23 -1.67 -0.80
N TRP A 60 -5.25 -2.34 -0.19
CA TRP A 60 -5.04 -2.25 1.24
C TRP A 60 -3.58 -2.48 1.63
N LEU A 61 -3.23 -1.97 2.80
CA LEU A 61 -1.89 -2.01 3.36
C LEU A 61 -1.90 -2.73 4.72
N ARG A 62 -1.00 -3.69 4.89
CA ARG A 62 -0.66 -4.22 6.21
C ARG A 62 0.83 -4.27 6.46
N GLY A 63 1.19 -4.28 7.74
CA GLY A 63 2.55 -4.27 8.21
C GLY A 63 2.86 -5.37 9.22
N PHE A 64 4.16 -5.67 9.34
CA PHE A 64 4.77 -6.65 10.22
C PHE A 64 6.08 -6.10 10.77
N ARG A 65 6.52 -6.65 11.92
CA ARG A 65 7.79 -6.26 12.55
C ARG A 65 9.01 -6.78 11.83
N ASP A 66 8.87 -7.95 11.19
CA ASP A 66 9.89 -8.64 10.42
C ASP A 66 9.27 -9.83 9.65
N MET A 67 10.06 -10.54 8.84
CA MET A 67 9.60 -11.70 8.07
C MET A 67 9.20 -12.91 8.92
N GLY A 68 9.79 -13.09 10.11
CA GLY A 68 9.45 -14.18 11.02
C GLY A 68 8.09 -13.98 11.68
N THR A 69 7.85 -12.78 12.19
CA THR A 69 6.54 -12.37 12.74
C THR A 69 5.48 -12.33 11.65
N ARG A 70 5.82 -11.92 10.42
CA ARG A 70 4.93 -12.06 9.26
C ARG A 70 4.46 -13.49 9.07
N ARG A 71 5.39 -14.44 8.98
CA ARG A 71 5.05 -15.85 8.80
C ARG A 71 4.11 -16.35 9.90
N ALA A 72 4.47 -16.13 11.17
CA ALA A 72 3.69 -16.60 12.31
C ALA A 72 2.28 -15.98 12.34
N ALA A 73 2.16 -14.69 12.06
CA ALA A 73 0.88 -13.98 12.04
C ALA A 73 -0.03 -14.50 10.91
N LEU A 74 0.52 -14.73 9.71
CA LEU A 74 -0.24 -15.30 8.59
C LEU A 74 -0.66 -16.74 8.85
N GLU A 75 0.21 -17.58 9.41
CA GLU A 75 -0.15 -18.94 9.82
C GLU A 75 -1.27 -18.95 10.85
N SER A 76 -1.19 -18.07 11.85
CA SER A 76 -2.21 -17.93 12.91
C SER A 76 -3.55 -17.47 12.36
N PHE A 77 -3.58 -16.41 11.54
CA PHE A 77 -4.83 -15.85 11.03
C PHE A 77 -5.51 -16.78 10.02
N TYR A 78 -4.79 -17.22 8.97
CA TYR A 78 -5.37 -18.05 7.90
C TYR A 78 -5.59 -19.51 8.31
N GLY A 79 -4.99 -19.96 9.41
CA GLY A 79 -5.32 -21.24 10.05
C GLY A 79 -6.34 -21.11 11.19
N GLY A 80 -6.77 -19.88 11.50
CA GLY A 80 -7.60 -19.57 12.67
C GLY A 80 -9.11 -19.63 12.39
N PRO A 81 -9.93 -19.59 13.46
CA PRO A 81 -11.38 -19.73 13.36
C PRO A 81 -12.05 -18.57 12.61
N VAL A 82 -11.56 -17.34 12.76
CA VAL A 82 -12.14 -16.16 12.09
C VAL A 82 -12.03 -16.29 10.57
N TRP A 83 -10.87 -16.71 10.05
CA TRP A 83 -10.72 -17.00 8.63
C TRP A 83 -11.53 -18.25 8.23
N GLY A 84 -11.60 -19.27 9.07
CA GLY A 84 -12.43 -20.46 8.83
C GLY A 84 -13.92 -20.13 8.65
N GLU A 85 -14.43 -19.18 9.43
CA GLU A 85 -15.83 -18.74 9.39
C GLU A 85 -16.12 -17.78 8.24
N HIS A 86 -15.29 -16.76 8.05
CA HIS A 86 -15.57 -15.65 7.12
C HIS A 86 -14.79 -15.71 5.80
N GLY A 87 -13.72 -16.52 5.73
CA GLY A 87 -12.89 -16.68 4.55
C GLY A 87 -13.65 -17.12 3.29
N PRO A 88 -14.63 -18.05 3.35
CA PRO A 88 -15.44 -18.40 2.19
C PRO A 88 -16.15 -17.20 1.56
N ALA A 89 -16.82 -16.37 2.38
CA ALA A 89 -17.50 -15.16 1.91
C ALA A 89 -16.52 -14.15 1.31
N ALA A 90 -15.33 -14.00 1.91
CA ALA A 90 -14.28 -13.18 1.34
C ALA A 90 -13.85 -13.69 -0.05
N ASN A 91 -13.58 -15.00 -0.16
CA ASN A 91 -13.13 -15.63 -1.40
C ASN A 91 -14.16 -15.50 -2.53
N GLU A 92 -15.45 -15.58 -2.22
CA GLU A 92 -16.54 -15.40 -3.20
C GLU A 92 -16.56 -14.00 -3.85
N THR A 93 -15.91 -13.00 -3.23
CA THR A 93 -15.79 -11.66 -3.82
C THR A 93 -14.59 -11.50 -4.75
N MET A 94 -13.60 -12.39 -4.67
CA MET A 94 -12.27 -12.21 -5.27
C MET A 94 -12.08 -13.03 -6.55
N ILE A 95 -11.59 -12.37 -7.60
CA ILE A 95 -11.08 -13.02 -8.83
C ILE A 95 -9.60 -13.31 -8.67
N ASP A 96 -8.84 -12.33 -8.18
CA ASP A 96 -7.39 -12.42 -8.01
C ASP A 96 -6.92 -11.60 -6.80
N ALA A 97 -6.09 -12.22 -5.97
CA ALA A 97 -5.52 -11.64 -4.76
C ALA A 97 -3.98 -11.69 -4.74
N SER A 98 -3.36 -11.92 -5.89
CA SER A 98 -1.91 -12.14 -6.04
C SER A 98 -1.09 -10.88 -6.35
N ASP A 99 -1.72 -9.78 -6.76
CA ASP A 99 -1.06 -8.48 -6.96
C ASP A 99 -0.69 -7.85 -5.60
N VAL A 100 0.47 -8.28 -5.09
CA VAL A 100 1.02 -7.93 -3.78
C VAL A 100 2.49 -7.56 -3.92
N LEU A 101 2.83 -6.36 -3.48
CA LEU A 101 4.21 -5.92 -3.31
C LEU A 101 4.64 -6.15 -1.86
N LEU A 102 5.78 -6.82 -1.66
CA LEU A 102 6.43 -6.94 -0.37
C LEU A 102 7.51 -5.85 -0.25
N LEU A 103 7.39 -5.03 0.77
CA LEU A 103 8.07 -3.75 0.87
C LEU A 103 8.78 -3.60 2.21
N ARG A 104 9.88 -2.85 2.23
CA ARG A 104 10.60 -2.39 3.42
C ARG A 104 10.81 -0.87 3.36
N PRO A 105 10.98 -0.18 4.49
CA PRO A 105 11.09 1.27 4.51
C PRO A 105 12.42 1.71 3.90
N SER A 106 12.38 2.75 3.07
CA SER A 106 13.58 3.40 2.48
C SER A 106 13.66 4.89 2.80
N GLY A 107 12.69 5.42 3.53
CA GLY A 107 12.60 6.82 3.97
C GLY A 107 11.57 6.98 5.09
N PRO A 108 10.82 8.10 5.14
CA PRO A 108 9.75 8.29 6.11
C PRO A 108 8.74 7.14 6.06
N GLY A 109 8.33 6.64 7.22
CA GLY A 109 7.24 5.68 7.33
C GLY A 109 5.85 6.31 7.14
N PHE A 110 4.82 5.49 7.32
CA PHE A 110 3.44 5.96 7.47
C PHE A 110 3.30 6.82 8.72
N PRO A 111 2.74 8.03 8.60
CA PRO A 111 2.55 8.94 9.73
C PRO A 111 1.43 8.43 10.67
N ALA A 112 1.31 9.09 11.82
CA ALA A 112 0.13 8.95 12.66
C ALA A 112 -1.15 9.34 11.87
N PRO A 113 -2.33 8.79 12.23
CA PRO A 113 -3.56 9.08 11.52
C PRO A 113 -3.87 10.59 11.51
N ASP A 114 -3.92 11.19 10.32
CA ASP A 114 -4.22 12.62 10.15
C ASP A 114 -4.90 12.90 8.81
N GLY A 115 -6.16 12.48 8.74
CA GLY A 115 -6.96 12.69 7.54
C GLY A 115 -8.38 13.03 7.80
N ALA A 116 -8.90 13.79 6.85
CA ALA A 116 -10.28 14.18 6.77
C ALA A 116 -11.04 13.27 5.81
N GLU A 117 -12.35 13.19 6.00
CA GLU A 117 -13.24 12.62 5.00
C GLU A 117 -13.06 13.35 3.65
N GLY A 118 -13.01 12.59 2.56
CA GLY A 118 -12.80 13.13 1.22
C GLY A 118 -11.33 13.29 0.80
N SER A 119 -10.37 12.97 1.68
CA SER A 119 -8.95 12.96 1.31
C SER A 119 -8.64 11.95 0.21
N VAL A 120 -7.58 12.23 -0.53
CA VAL A 120 -7.06 11.34 -1.57
C VAL A 120 -5.62 10.97 -1.23
N VAL A 121 -5.35 9.67 -1.23
CA VAL A 121 -3.99 9.13 -1.16
C VAL A 121 -3.55 8.78 -2.56
N LEU A 122 -2.46 9.38 -3.02
CA LEU A 122 -1.82 9.03 -4.27
C LEU A 122 -0.70 8.03 -3.99
N VAL A 123 -0.77 6.83 -4.55
CA VAL A 123 0.32 5.85 -4.52
C VAL A 123 1.04 5.89 -5.85
N THR A 124 2.35 6.06 -5.83
CA THR A 124 3.19 6.01 -7.02
C THR A 124 4.15 4.84 -6.91
N VAL A 125 4.13 3.95 -7.91
CA VAL A 125 5.01 2.79 -8.03
C VAL A 125 5.96 3.00 -9.18
N CYS A 126 7.25 3.04 -8.88
CA CYS A 126 8.37 3.16 -9.79
C CYS A 126 9.05 1.80 -9.96
N HIS A 127 9.55 1.52 -11.16
CA HIS A 127 10.39 0.34 -11.45
C HIS A 127 11.78 0.83 -11.84
N PRO A 128 12.71 0.96 -10.89
CA PRO A 128 14.05 1.48 -11.17
C PRO A 128 14.80 0.61 -12.17
N ALA A 129 15.50 1.23 -13.13
CA ALA A 129 16.35 0.54 -14.11
C ALA A 129 17.72 0.08 -13.53
N GLY A 130 18.02 0.49 -12.30
CA GLY A 130 19.23 0.13 -11.57
C GLY A 130 18.90 -0.30 -10.14
N PRO A 131 19.91 -0.38 -9.24
CA PRO A 131 19.68 -0.78 -7.86
C PRO A 131 18.63 0.12 -7.18
N VAL A 132 17.57 -0.48 -6.62
CA VAL A 132 16.47 0.28 -6.00
C VAL A 132 16.94 1.23 -4.91
N LYS A 133 17.97 0.85 -4.17
CA LYS A 133 18.54 1.68 -3.11
C LYS A 133 19.10 3.00 -3.64
N GLU A 134 19.75 3.00 -4.79
CA GLU A 134 20.27 4.23 -5.42
C GLU A 134 19.11 5.14 -5.86
N PHE A 135 18.02 4.55 -6.37
CA PHE A 135 16.81 5.29 -6.71
C PHE A 135 16.15 5.87 -5.45
N SER A 136 16.02 5.09 -4.38
CA SER A 136 15.48 5.52 -3.09
C SER A 136 16.28 6.72 -2.53
N GLU A 137 17.62 6.64 -2.55
CA GLU A 137 18.50 7.71 -2.10
C GLU A 137 18.37 8.97 -2.98
N HIS A 138 18.30 8.82 -4.30
CA HIS A 138 18.04 9.93 -5.21
C HIS A 138 16.69 10.60 -4.93
N PHE A 139 15.63 9.79 -4.77
CA PHE A 139 14.29 10.29 -4.48
C PHE A 139 14.27 11.08 -3.17
N ALA A 140 14.85 10.54 -2.11
CA ALA A 140 14.91 11.19 -0.80
C ALA A 140 15.70 12.52 -0.83
N ASN A 141 16.79 12.58 -1.60
CA ASN A 141 17.70 13.74 -1.61
C ASN A 141 17.29 14.85 -2.59
N ALA A 142 16.61 14.51 -3.69
CA ALA A 142 16.32 15.46 -4.76
C ALA A 142 14.82 15.61 -5.04
N VAL A 143 14.09 14.50 -5.16
CA VAL A 143 12.70 14.52 -5.63
C VAL A 143 11.72 14.91 -4.53
N ALA A 144 11.78 14.24 -3.37
CA ALA A 144 10.89 14.54 -2.26
C ALA A 144 11.02 15.99 -1.74
N PRO A 145 12.24 16.57 -1.62
CA PRO A 145 12.40 17.99 -1.32
C PRO A 145 11.76 18.91 -2.35
N ALA A 146 11.96 18.66 -3.65
CA ALA A 146 11.40 19.48 -4.71
C ALA A 146 9.87 19.42 -4.75
N LEU A 147 9.28 18.23 -4.52
CA LEU A 147 7.82 18.07 -4.39
C LEU A 147 7.27 18.86 -3.20
N ARG A 148 7.94 18.78 -2.05
CA ARG A 148 7.54 19.51 -0.83
C ARG A 148 7.60 21.02 -1.05
N ASP A 149 8.68 21.53 -1.65
CA ASP A 149 8.83 22.96 -1.94
C ASP A 149 7.76 23.46 -2.94
N ALA A 150 7.22 22.55 -3.76
CA ALA A 150 6.12 22.78 -4.67
C ALA A 150 4.72 22.46 -4.07
N GLY A 151 4.62 22.22 -2.76
CA GLY A 151 3.36 22.03 -2.03
C GLY A 151 2.81 20.60 -2.00
N VAL A 152 3.58 19.61 -2.46
CA VAL A 152 3.21 18.19 -2.40
C VAL A 152 3.99 17.50 -1.28
N GLU A 153 3.33 17.22 -0.17
CA GLU A 153 3.92 16.45 0.92
C GLU A 153 3.87 14.95 0.62
N THR A 154 5.05 14.34 0.51
CA THR A 154 5.18 12.89 0.38
C THR A 154 5.31 12.24 1.76
N PHE A 155 4.65 11.10 1.97
CA PHE A 155 4.80 10.26 3.15
C PHE A 155 4.99 8.79 2.72
N GLY A 156 5.50 7.94 3.61
CA GLY A 156 5.68 6.50 3.33
C GLY A 156 6.59 6.23 2.12
N HIS A 157 7.89 6.09 2.30
CA HIS A 157 8.79 5.69 1.21
C HIS A 157 9.26 4.26 1.46
N PHE A 158 9.03 3.41 0.47
CA PHE A 158 9.32 2.00 0.55
C PHE A 158 10.01 1.50 -0.71
N GLU A 159 10.80 0.45 -0.55
CA GLU A 159 11.39 -0.31 -1.65
C GLU A 159 11.10 -1.80 -1.48
N THR A 160 11.28 -2.60 -2.53
CA THR A 160 11.13 -4.05 -2.44
C THR A 160 11.90 -4.65 -1.26
N GLU A 161 11.22 -5.46 -0.45
CA GLU A 161 11.85 -6.35 0.52
C GLU A 161 12.39 -7.58 -0.23
N PRO A 162 13.71 -7.80 -0.28
CA PRO A 162 14.31 -8.88 -1.08
C PRO A 162 14.15 -10.28 -0.48
N ALA A 163 13.66 -10.43 0.75
CA ALA A 163 13.44 -11.73 1.35
C ALA A 163 12.37 -12.55 0.60
N GLU A 164 12.63 -13.84 0.43
CA GLU A 164 11.70 -14.79 -0.19
C GLU A 164 10.35 -14.84 0.54
N ASN A 165 9.28 -15.15 -0.20
CA ASN A 165 7.97 -15.32 0.41
C ASN A 165 7.88 -16.59 1.28
N THR A 166 7.93 -16.39 2.59
CA THR A 166 7.83 -17.48 3.58
C THR A 166 6.41 -18.03 3.79
N PHE A 167 5.41 -17.55 3.04
CA PHE A 167 4.02 -18.03 3.12
C PHE A 167 3.41 -18.23 1.72
N PRO A 168 3.74 -19.34 1.01
CA PRO A 168 3.41 -19.53 -0.40
C PRO A 168 1.91 -19.55 -0.75
N ARG A 169 1.03 -19.78 0.23
CA ARG A 169 -0.44 -19.72 0.03
C ARG A 169 -0.93 -18.32 -0.33
N LEU A 170 -0.14 -17.28 -0.03
CA LEU A 170 -0.41 -15.91 -0.46
C LEU A 170 0.77 -15.47 -1.32
N PRO A 171 0.65 -15.57 -2.65
CA PRO A 171 1.71 -15.13 -3.54
C PRO A 171 1.97 -13.63 -3.38
N VAL A 172 3.22 -13.25 -3.64
CA VAL A 172 3.68 -11.87 -3.80
C VAL A 172 4.47 -11.78 -5.09
N ARG A 173 4.64 -10.58 -5.63
CA ARG A 173 5.39 -10.35 -6.87
C ARG A 173 6.89 -10.37 -6.55
N GLU A 174 7.49 -11.55 -6.64
CA GLU A 174 8.91 -11.80 -6.34
C GLU A 174 9.84 -11.50 -7.53
N ASP A 175 9.30 -11.33 -8.73
CA ASP A 175 10.04 -11.15 -9.98
C ASP A 175 10.30 -9.69 -10.35
N GLU A 176 10.01 -8.76 -9.45
CA GLU A 176 10.16 -7.33 -9.72
C GLU A 176 10.76 -6.54 -8.55
N THR A 177 11.40 -5.44 -8.92
CA THR A 177 11.99 -4.49 -7.99
C THR A 177 11.31 -3.14 -8.16
N VAL A 178 10.77 -2.61 -7.06
CA VAL A 178 9.97 -1.38 -7.05
C VAL A 178 10.43 -0.42 -5.97
N PHE A 179 10.21 0.86 -6.24
CA PHE A 179 10.16 1.92 -5.24
C PHE A 179 8.73 2.46 -5.18
N VAL A 180 8.17 2.60 -3.99
CA VAL A 180 6.80 3.06 -3.75
C VAL A 180 6.82 4.26 -2.83
N TRP A 181 6.07 5.30 -3.19
CA TRP A 181 5.87 6.45 -2.32
C TRP A 181 4.42 6.91 -2.33
N PHE A 182 4.01 7.56 -1.24
CA PHE A 182 2.65 8.05 -1.05
C PHE A 182 2.64 9.58 -0.94
N ALA A 183 1.55 10.21 -1.36
CA ALA A 183 1.24 11.61 -1.07
C ALA A 183 -0.23 11.74 -0.68
N ARG A 184 -0.54 12.75 0.14
CA ARG A 184 -1.90 13.05 0.57
C ARG A 184 -2.35 14.37 -0.03
N PHE A 185 -3.58 14.38 -0.50
CA PHE A 185 -4.28 15.57 -0.96
C PHE A 185 -5.59 15.70 -0.17
N ARG A 186 -6.02 16.95 0.10
CA ARG A 186 -7.27 17.21 0.83
C ARG A 186 -8.51 16.65 0.11
N ASP A 187 -8.46 16.58 -1.21
CA ASP A 187 -9.51 16.09 -2.10
C ASP A 187 -8.96 15.91 -3.54
N ALA A 188 -9.83 15.43 -4.43
CA ALA A 188 -9.50 15.21 -5.84
C ALA A 188 -9.18 16.49 -6.60
N GLU A 189 -9.76 17.64 -6.23
CA GLU A 189 -9.47 18.93 -6.85
C GLU A 189 -8.04 19.38 -6.55
N ALA A 190 -7.61 19.22 -5.30
CA ALA A 190 -6.24 19.50 -4.89
C ALA A 190 -5.24 18.60 -5.63
N LEU A 191 -5.55 17.31 -5.82
CA LEU A 191 -4.71 16.44 -6.64
C LEU A 191 -4.68 16.90 -8.11
N ALA A 192 -5.83 17.22 -8.68
CA ALA A 192 -5.94 17.70 -10.06
C ALA A 192 -5.08 18.97 -10.29
N ALA A 193 -5.06 19.89 -9.33
CA ALA A 193 -4.23 21.10 -9.39
C ALA A 193 -2.72 20.82 -9.43
N HIS A 194 -2.27 19.64 -8.98
CA HIS A 194 -0.85 19.24 -8.97
C HIS A 194 -0.48 18.25 -10.09
N ARG A 195 -1.43 17.90 -10.99
CA ARG A 195 -1.19 16.91 -12.06
C ARG A 195 -0.01 17.27 -12.95
N ASP A 196 0.05 18.51 -13.44
CA ASP A 196 1.15 18.97 -14.29
C ASP A 196 2.53 18.89 -13.59
N LEU A 197 2.58 19.14 -12.28
CA LEU A 197 3.81 19.01 -11.49
C LEU A 197 4.25 17.55 -11.39
N LEU A 198 3.31 16.66 -11.08
CA LEU A 198 3.55 15.22 -10.99
C LEU A 198 4.03 14.69 -12.35
N ASP A 199 3.35 15.03 -13.44
CA ASP A 199 3.72 14.58 -14.80
C ASP A 199 5.13 15.01 -15.19
N ARG A 200 5.51 16.27 -14.91
CA ARG A 200 6.89 16.73 -15.11
C ARG A 200 7.90 16.00 -14.25
N THR A 201 7.55 15.70 -13.00
CA THR A 201 8.40 14.94 -12.07
C THR A 201 8.64 13.53 -12.62
N GLY A 202 7.59 12.86 -13.07
CA GLY A 202 7.67 11.53 -13.69
C GLY A 202 8.50 11.53 -14.97
N ALA A 203 8.29 12.52 -15.83
CA ALA A 203 9.09 12.70 -17.04
C ALA A 203 10.58 12.91 -16.72
N GLY A 204 10.90 13.67 -15.67
CA GLY A 204 12.27 13.88 -15.20
C GLY A 204 12.95 12.60 -14.68
N LEU A 205 12.17 11.65 -14.17
CA LEU A 205 12.67 10.36 -13.68
C LEU A 205 12.70 9.27 -14.75
N ALA A 206 12.16 9.50 -15.96
CA ALA A 206 11.94 8.47 -16.96
C ALA A 206 13.22 7.70 -17.35
N SER A 207 14.37 8.35 -17.42
CA SER A 207 15.65 7.69 -17.74
C SER A 207 16.19 6.77 -16.64
N MET A 208 15.64 6.88 -15.42
CA MET A 208 16.01 6.05 -14.27
C MET A 208 15.03 4.87 -14.07
N LEU A 209 14.01 4.75 -14.91
CA LEU A 209 12.95 3.74 -14.78
C LEU A 209 12.94 2.81 -15.99
N GLU A 210 12.65 1.53 -15.77
CA GLU A 210 12.48 0.53 -16.84
C GLU A 210 11.20 0.76 -17.66
N ARG A 211 10.22 1.40 -17.03
CA ARG A 211 8.91 1.72 -17.58
C ARG A 211 8.36 2.98 -16.90
N PRO A 212 7.40 3.70 -17.52
CA PRO A 212 6.74 4.82 -16.86
C PRO A 212 6.24 4.42 -15.48
N TRP A 213 6.42 5.31 -14.50
CA TRP A 213 5.86 5.10 -13.17
C TRP A 213 4.33 4.94 -13.25
N SER A 214 3.75 4.26 -12.29
CA SER A 214 2.30 4.06 -12.24
C SER A 214 1.72 4.76 -11.02
N GLN A 215 0.64 5.49 -11.21
CA GLN A 215 -0.02 6.24 -10.14
C GLN A 215 -1.43 5.70 -9.91
N ARG A 216 -1.85 5.69 -8.65
CA ARG A 216 -3.17 5.23 -8.21
C ARG A 216 -3.77 6.26 -7.27
N GLU A 217 -4.93 6.78 -7.64
CA GLU A 217 -5.73 7.62 -6.75
C GLU A 217 -6.56 6.70 -5.86
N LEU A 218 -6.34 6.81 -4.56
CA LEU A 218 -6.98 5.98 -3.56
C LEU A 218 -7.84 6.82 -2.64
N THR A 219 -9.11 6.44 -2.50
CA THR A 219 -10.03 7.00 -1.51
C THR A 219 -10.01 6.13 -0.25
N PRO A 220 -9.49 6.62 0.88
CA PRO A 220 -9.44 5.87 2.14
C PRO A 220 -10.84 5.55 2.65
N THR A 221 -11.03 4.38 3.27
CA THR A 221 -12.26 4.10 4.03
C THR A 221 -12.28 4.84 5.35
N ALA A 222 -13.45 4.89 6.01
CA ALA A 222 -13.60 5.54 7.31
C ALA A 222 -12.70 4.92 8.40
N ARG A 223 -12.35 3.63 8.27
CA ARG A 223 -11.47 2.92 9.21
C ARG A 223 -9.99 2.96 8.85
N SER A 224 -9.61 3.62 7.76
CA SER A 224 -8.21 3.75 7.35
C SER A 224 -7.44 4.72 8.24
N ILE A 225 -6.24 4.31 8.67
CA ILE A 225 -5.30 5.19 9.39
C ILE A 225 -4.71 6.23 8.45
N LEU A 226 -4.45 5.82 7.21
CA LEU A 226 -3.84 6.64 6.17
C LEU A 226 -4.79 7.61 5.46
N ARG A 227 -5.98 7.85 6.03
CA ARG A 227 -6.83 8.97 5.59
C ARG A 227 -6.03 10.27 5.58
#